data_AF-A0A6A5RDH8-F1
#
_entry.id   AF-A0A6A5RDH8-F1
#
_cell.length_a   1.000
_cell.length_b   1.000
_cell.length_c   1.000
_cell.angle_alpha   90.00
_cell.angle_beta   90.00
_cell.angle_gamma   90.00
#
_symmetry.space_group_name_H-M   'P 1'
#
loop_
_entity.id
_entity.type
_entity.pdbx_description
1 polymer ?
#
loop_
_entity_poly.entity_id
_entity_poly.type
_entity_poly.pdbx_seq_one_letter_code
_entity_poly.pdbx_strand_id
1 'polypeptide(L)'
;MVSGVPVFIKENLGDALRYFRKHYPSTLLWVDALCISQADLDERASQVGLMVCIYRLADGIFAWLGKPRDEDKVRAGMALMRCLHNHVRENHKNKIINSKRPFWGQITGVIEYMHRTEGTDLWYAWKGIPEIFTCAYWTRLWIQQEATTPKPIQFWLGDHSLDDGPFCTVGDWLAVFSNDSRFPDNFRRACGYDDKVGPVLASRTT
;
A
#
# COMPACT_ATOMS: atom_id res chain seq x y z
N MET A 1 3.43 14.73 22.82
CA MET A 1 4.34 14.42 23.94
C MET A 1 4.40 12.92 24.07
N VAL A 2 5.59 12.36 24.25
CA VAL A 2 5.79 10.96 24.64
C VAL A 2 6.27 10.99 26.08
N SER A 3 5.57 10.32 26.99
CA SER A 3 5.88 10.33 28.43
C SER A 3 6.05 11.74 29.02
N GLY A 4 5.24 12.71 28.55
CA GLY A 4 5.31 14.11 28.99
C GLY A 4 6.38 14.98 28.31
N VAL A 5 7.22 14.41 27.44
CA VAL A 5 8.30 15.14 26.76
C VAL A 5 7.89 15.52 25.32
N PRO A 6 8.14 16.76 24.86
CA PRO A 6 7.99 17.12 23.45
C PRO A 6 8.98 16.35 22.58
N VAL A 7 8.50 15.79 21.47
CA VAL A 7 9.32 15.02 20.52
C VAL A 7 9.11 15.59 19.13
N PHE A 8 10.20 15.77 18.38
CA PHE A 8 10.16 16.15 16.97
C PHE A 8 9.83 14.95 16.10
N ILE A 9 8.83 15.08 15.25
CA ILE A 9 8.44 14.06 14.27
C ILE A 9 8.34 14.67 12.89
N LYS A 10 8.52 13.84 11.86
CA LYS A 10 8.28 14.23 10.48
C LYS A 10 6.80 14.50 10.24
N GLU A 11 6.51 15.40 9.30
CA GLU A 11 5.15 15.82 8.97
C GLU A 11 4.22 14.65 8.65
N ASN A 12 4.67 13.70 7.82
CA ASN A 12 3.87 12.53 7.43
C ASN A 12 3.42 11.69 8.64
N LEU A 13 4.30 11.48 9.62
CA LEU A 13 3.95 10.78 10.86
C LEU A 13 3.02 11.62 11.73
N GLY A 14 3.25 12.94 11.80
CA GLY A 14 2.37 13.86 12.51
C GLY A 14 0.95 13.86 11.95
N ASP A 15 0.80 13.81 10.64
CA ASP A 15 -0.50 13.70 9.98
C ASP A 15 -1.20 12.38 10.31
N ALA A 16 -0.50 11.24 10.19
CA ALA A 16 -1.02 9.94 10.56
C ALA A 16 -1.52 9.92 12.02
N LEU A 17 -0.70 10.39 12.96
CA LEU A 17 -1.04 10.39 14.39
C LEU A 17 -2.25 11.28 14.69
N ARG A 18 -2.36 12.46 14.07
CA ARG A 18 -3.53 13.33 14.23
C ARG A 18 -4.78 12.67 13.68
N TYR A 19 -4.68 12.04 12.51
CA TYR A 19 -5.77 11.30 11.89
C TYR A 19 -6.26 10.17 12.81
N PHE A 20 -5.39 9.23 13.17
CA PHE A 20 -5.78 8.08 13.99
C PHE A 20 -6.24 8.48 15.39
N ARG A 21 -5.64 9.50 16.02
CA ARG A 21 -6.12 10.01 17.31
C ARG A 21 -7.55 10.57 17.22
N LYS A 22 -7.89 11.24 16.12
CA LYS A 22 -9.23 11.82 15.90
C LYS A 22 -10.26 10.74 15.62
N HIS A 23 -9.94 9.78 14.74
CA HIS A 23 -10.88 8.80 14.22
C HIS A 23 -10.93 7.49 15.01
N TYR A 24 -9.86 7.17 15.75
CA TYR A 24 -9.69 5.93 16.51
C TYR A 24 -9.11 6.22 17.92
N PRO A 25 -9.79 7.03 18.75
CA PRO A 25 -9.24 7.58 19.99
C PRO A 25 -8.86 6.53 21.04
N SER A 26 -9.47 5.34 20.99
CA SER A 26 -9.19 4.23 21.92
C SER A 26 -8.10 3.28 21.44
N THR A 27 -7.49 3.54 20.28
CA THR A 27 -6.47 2.64 19.70
C THR A 27 -5.08 2.99 20.21
N LEU A 28 -4.41 2.00 20.80
CA LEU A 28 -3.00 2.12 21.16
C LEU A 28 -2.15 1.91 19.91
N LEU A 29 -1.38 2.93 19.53
CA LEU A 29 -0.47 2.86 18.38
C LEU A 29 0.95 2.69 18.86
N TRP A 30 1.61 1.65 18.34
CA TRP A 30 3.05 1.54 18.41
C TRP A 30 3.67 2.16 17.15
N VAL A 31 4.64 3.06 17.35
CA VAL A 31 5.36 3.72 16.26
C VAL A 31 6.84 3.70 16.61
N ASP A 32 7.65 3.02 15.81
CA ASP A 32 9.10 2.88 15.98
C ASP A 32 9.81 4.21 16.31
N ALA A 33 9.52 5.27 15.55
CA ALA A 33 10.11 6.59 15.73
C ALA A 33 9.77 7.28 17.06
N LEU A 34 8.78 6.78 17.79
CA LEU A 34 8.35 7.33 19.09
C LEU A 34 8.57 6.37 20.26
N CYS A 35 8.43 5.07 20.02
CA CYS A 35 8.49 4.03 21.04
C CYS A 35 9.91 3.48 21.25
N ILE A 36 10.82 3.69 20.29
CA ILE A 36 12.23 3.30 20.40
C ILE A 36 13.06 4.56 20.61
N SER A 37 13.93 4.55 21.62
CA SER A 37 14.92 5.61 21.79
C SER A 37 15.86 5.65 20.60
N GLN A 38 15.73 6.68 19.77
CA GLN A 38 16.57 6.84 18.58
C GLN A 38 18.03 7.22 18.93
N ALA A 39 18.26 7.70 20.16
CA ALA A 39 19.57 8.12 20.65
C ALA A 39 20.35 6.96 21.30
N ASP A 40 19.67 5.89 21.72
CA ASP A 40 20.30 4.71 22.32
C ASP A 40 20.47 3.62 21.25
N LEU A 41 21.70 3.41 20.80
CA LEU A 41 22.01 2.44 19.75
C LEU A 41 21.83 0.99 20.22
N ASP A 42 22.07 0.71 21.51
CA ASP A 42 21.96 -0.63 22.09
C ASP A 42 20.48 -1.00 22.27
N GLU A 43 19.66 -0.06 22.75
CA GLU A 43 18.21 -0.21 22.76
C GLU A 43 17.69 -0.40 21.34
N ARG A 44 18.10 0.44 20.39
CA ARG A 44 17.65 0.34 19.00
C ARG A 44 17.99 -1.01 18.39
N ALA A 45 19.20 -1.52 18.58
CA ALA A 45 19.60 -2.84 18.10
C ALA A 45 18.73 -3.95 18.73
N SER A 46 18.48 -3.86 20.04
CA SER A 46 17.62 -4.80 20.76
C SER A 46 16.17 -4.76 20.27
N GLN A 47 15.62 -3.56 20.08
CA GLN A 47 14.25 -3.34 19.59
C GLN A 47 14.07 -3.82 18.15
N VAL A 48 15.08 -3.66 17.29
CA VAL A 48 15.07 -4.23 15.93
C VAL A 48 14.92 -5.75 15.98
N GLY A 49 15.58 -6.43 16.91
CA GLY A 49 15.39 -7.87 17.14
C GLY A 49 13.97 -8.24 17.61
N LEU A 50 13.28 -7.32 18.26
CA LEU A 50 11.91 -7.50 18.78
C LEU A 50 10.81 -7.09 17.79
N MET A 51 11.11 -6.36 16.71
CA MET A 51 10.10 -5.86 15.77
C MET A 51 9.18 -6.96 15.23
N VAL A 52 9.74 -8.14 14.93
CA VAL A 52 8.94 -9.30 14.48
C VAL A 52 7.91 -9.71 15.53
N CYS A 53 8.29 -9.71 16.82
CA CYS A 53 7.37 -10.01 17.91
C CYS A 53 6.31 -8.92 18.08
N ILE A 54 6.69 -7.64 17.96
CA ILE A 54 5.76 -6.51 18.06
C ILE A 54 4.69 -6.61 16.96
N TYR A 55 5.09 -6.78 15.70
CA TYR A 55 4.13 -6.96 14.61
C TYR A 55 3.27 -8.22 14.77
N ARG A 56 3.83 -9.32 15.31
CA ARG A 56 3.06 -10.54 15.61
C ARG A 56 2.04 -10.35 16.72
N LEU A 57 2.32 -9.52 17.71
CA LEU A 57 1.43 -9.26 18.84
C LEU A 57 0.40 -8.17 18.55
N ALA A 58 0.64 -7.31 17.56
CA ALA A 58 -0.32 -6.30 17.13
C ALA A 58 -1.62 -6.93 16.63
N ASP A 59 -2.74 -6.24 16.86
CA ASP A 59 -4.06 -6.63 16.33
C ASP A 59 -4.14 -6.41 14.82
N GLY A 60 -3.45 -5.39 14.32
CA GLY A 60 -3.39 -5.04 12.91
C GLY A 60 -2.30 -4.02 12.63
N ILE A 61 -2.10 -3.74 11.33
CA ILE A 61 -1.07 -2.81 10.86
C ILE A 61 -1.75 -1.68 10.08
N PHE A 62 -1.42 -0.44 10.43
CA PHE A 62 -1.82 0.74 9.67
C PHE A 62 -0.65 1.27 8.85
N ALA A 63 -0.71 1.08 7.54
CA ALA A 63 0.27 1.59 6.58
C ALA A 63 -0.16 2.95 6.07
N TRP A 64 0.39 4.03 6.64
CA TRP A 64 0.09 5.40 6.22
C TRP A 64 0.94 5.82 5.01
N LEU A 65 0.29 5.97 3.86
CA LEU A 65 0.89 6.33 2.57
C LEU A 65 1.08 7.85 2.40
N GLY A 66 0.33 8.65 3.16
CA GLY A 66 0.39 10.11 3.12
C GLY A 66 -0.97 10.74 2.91
N LYS A 67 -1.00 11.99 2.44
CA LYS A 67 -2.21 12.66 1.96
C LYS A 67 -2.29 12.57 0.44
N PRO A 68 -3.50 12.41 -0.13
CA PRO A 68 -3.67 12.44 -1.58
C PRO A 68 -3.36 13.85 -2.13
N ARG A 69 -2.75 13.91 -3.30
CA ARG A 69 -2.61 15.11 -4.13
C ARG A 69 -3.94 15.48 -4.79
N ASP A 70 -4.73 14.46 -5.12
CA ASP A 70 -6.06 14.58 -5.71
C ASP A 70 -6.98 13.55 -5.05
N GLU A 71 -7.78 14.02 -4.09
CA GLU A 71 -8.63 13.17 -3.23
C GLU A 71 -9.66 12.39 -4.05
N ASP A 72 -10.33 13.05 -5.00
CA ASP A 72 -11.33 12.40 -5.85
C ASP A 72 -10.71 11.35 -6.76
N LYS A 73 -9.52 11.62 -7.30
CA LYS A 73 -8.82 10.66 -8.16
C LYS A 73 -8.36 9.44 -7.37
N VAL A 74 -7.80 9.64 -6.17
CA VAL A 74 -7.41 8.54 -5.28
C VAL A 74 -8.61 7.71 -4.86
N ARG A 75 -9.72 8.36 -4.46
CA ARG A 75 -10.97 7.69 -4.11
C ARG A 75 -11.48 6.80 -5.24
N ALA A 76 -11.51 7.34 -6.47
CA ALA A 76 -11.90 6.61 -7.66
C ALA A 76 -10.95 5.45 -7.96
N GLY A 77 -9.63 5.66 -7.86
CA GLY A 77 -8.61 4.62 -8.04
C GLY A 77 -8.75 3.48 -7.02
N MET A 78 -8.93 3.78 -5.74
CA MET A 78 -9.15 2.76 -4.71
C MET A 78 -10.45 1.98 -4.92
N ALA A 79 -11.53 2.66 -5.33
CA ALA A 79 -12.78 1.99 -5.66
C ALA A 79 -12.60 1.01 -6.82
N LEU A 80 -11.87 1.43 -7.85
CA LEU A 80 -11.53 0.59 -8.99
C LEU A 80 -10.68 -0.62 -8.58
N MET A 81 -9.66 -0.44 -7.73
CA MET A 81 -8.86 -1.56 -7.21
C MET A 81 -9.74 -2.60 -6.50
N ARG A 82 -10.71 -2.18 -5.69
CA ARG A 82 -11.68 -3.10 -5.04
C ARG A 82 -12.54 -3.83 -6.05
N CYS A 83 -13.09 -3.12 -7.03
CA CYS A 83 -13.93 -3.73 -8.06
C CYS A 83 -13.15 -4.79 -8.86
N LEU A 84 -11.92 -4.49 -9.25
CA LEU A 84 -11.04 -5.42 -9.97
C LEU A 84 -10.71 -6.64 -9.11
N HIS A 85 -10.36 -6.43 -7.84
CA HIS A 85 -10.10 -7.52 -6.89
C HIS A 85 -11.30 -8.44 -6.72
N ASN A 86 -12.49 -7.88 -6.49
CA ASN A 86 -13.71 -8.65 -6.33
C ASN A 86 -14.07 -9.41 -7.60
N HIS A 87 -13.93 -8.78 -8.78
CA HIS A 87 -14.18 -9.42 -10.06
C HIS A 87 -13.24 -10.61 -10.30
N VAL A 88 -11.95 -10.46 -10.03
CA VAL A 88 -10.98 -11.56 -10.13
C VAL A 88 -11.34 -12.66 -9.13
N ARG A 89 -11.64 -12.30 -7.89
CA ARG A 89 -11.99 -13.24 -6.81
C ARG A 89 -13.24 -14.06 -7.14
N GLU A 90 -14.27 -13.43 -7.69
CA GLU A 90 -15.55 -14.07 -8.02
C GLU A 90 -15.44 -15.00 -9.24
N ASN A 91 -14.76 -14.55 -10.30
CA ASN A 91 -14.62 -15.32 -11.54
C ASN A 91 -13.55 -16.42 -11.44
N HIS A 92 -12.69 -16.39 -10.42
CA HIS A 92 -11.58 -17.34 -10.25
C HIS A 92 -11.54 -18.03 -8.89
N LYS A 93 -12.67 -18.17 -8.18
CA LYS A 93 -12.77 -18.85 -6.86
C LYS A 93 -12.01 -20.20 -6.78
N ASN A 94 -11.97 -20.97 -7.89
CA ASN A 94 -11.29 -22.28 -7.96
C ASN A 94 -9.86 -22.25 -8.55
N LYS A 95 -9.37 -21.12 -9.07
CA LYS A 95 -8.04 -20.99 -9.70
C LYS A 95 -7.06 -20.13 -8.91
N ILE A 96 -7.54 -19.27 -8.01
CA ILE A 96 -6.70 -18.48 -7.09
C ILE A 96 -5.95 -19.40 -6.11
N ILE A 97 -6.54 -20.55 -5.75
CA ILE A 97 -5.93 -21.54 -4.84
C ILE A 97 -4.65 -22.16 -5.46
N ASN A 98 -4.51 -22.20 -6.80
CA ASN A 98 -3.41 -22.91 -7.47
C ASN A 98 -2.51 -22.04 -8.38
N SER A 99 -2.80 -20.76 -8.57
CA SER A 99 -2.01 -19.86 -9.44
C SER A 99 -1.51 -18.67 -8.63
N LYS A 100 -0.24 -18.73 -8.19
CA LYS A 100 0.47 -17.67 -7.44
C LYS A 100 0.77 -16.39 -8.25
N ARG A 101 0.16 -16.21 -9.43
CA ARG A 101 0.29 -15.03 -10.29
C ARG A 101 -1.03 -14.76 -11.02
N PRO A 102 -1.34 -13.50 -11.36
CA PRO A 102 -2.48 -13.19 -12.22
C PRO A 102 -2.32 -13.85 -13.60
N PHE A 103 -3.41 -14.41 -14.11
CA PHE A 103 -3.41 -15.08 -15.42
C PHE A 103 -3.25 -14.05 -16.53
N TRP A 104 -2.18 -14.16 -17.33
CA TRP A 104 -1.81 -13.21 -18.39
C TRP A 104 -2.94 -12.83 -19.35
N GLY A 105 -3.85 -13.76 -19.68
CA GLY A 105 -5.00 -13.49 -20.55
C GLY A 105 -6.06 -12.55 -19.97
N GLN A 106 -6.08 -12.36 -18.64
CA GLN A 106 -6.97 -11.38 -17.99
C GLN A 106 -6.38 -9.97 -18.04
N ILE A 107 -5.07 -9.86 -17.85
CA ILE A 107 -4.36 -8.59 -17.88
C ILE A 107 -4.44 -7.97 -19.28
N THR A 108 -4.28 -8.75 -20.35
CA THR A 108 -4.38 -8.24 -21.74
C THR A 108 -5.76 -7.66 -22.05
N GLY A 109 -6.84 -8.34 -21.64
CA GLY A 109 -8.21 -7.85 -21.84
C GLY A 109 -8.49 -6.58 -21.04
N VAL A 110 -7.97 -6.49 -19.81
CA VAL A 110 -8.04 -5.27 -19.00
C VAL A 110 -7.28 -4.11 -19.68
N ILE A 111 -6.05 -4.33 -20.16
CA ILE A 111 -5.25 -3.31 -20.86
C ILE A 111 -5.96 -2.81 -22.12
N GLU A 112 -6.49 -3.71 -22.94
CA GLU A 112 -7.20 -3.35 -24.17
C GLU A 112 -8.48 -2.56 -23.89
N TYR A 113 -9.23 -2.95 -22.85
CA TYR A 113 -10.41 -2.22 -22.42
C TYR A 113 -10.05 -0.85 -21.85
N MET A 114 -8.99 -0.76 -21.04
CA MET A 114 -8.48 0.48 -20.47
C MET A 114 -8.13 1.51 -21.53
N HIS A 115 -7.38 1.10 -22.56
CA HIS A 115 -6.98 2.01 -23.64
C HIS A 115 -8.19 2.61 -24.36
N ARG A 116 -9.27 1.85 -24.54
CA ARG A 116 -10.52 2.32 -25.16
C ARG A 116 -11.35 3.26 -24.28
N THR A 117 -10.98 3.42 -23.01
CA THR A 117 -11.76 4.22 -22.04
C THR A 117 -11.18 5.61 -21.82
N GLU A 118 -10.18 6.02 -22.60
CA GLU A 118 -9.59 7.35 -22.47
C GLU A 118 -10.67 8.46 -22.55
N GLY A 119 -10.59 9.40 -21.60
CA GLY A 119 -11.58 10.48 -21.46
C GLY A 119 -12.84 10.13 -20.63
N THR A 120 -12.98 8.88 -20.16
CA THR A 120 -14.11 8.47 -19.31
C THR A 120 -13.80 8.54 -17.80
N ASP A 121 -14.82 8.41 -16.96
CA ASP A 121 -14.68 8.26 -15.50
C ASP A 121 -13.82 7.05 -15.11
N LEU A 122 -13.88 5.96 -15.89
CA LEU A 122 -13.05 4.80 -15.66
C LEU A 122 -11.57 5.12 -15.89
N TRP A 123 -11.26 5.88 -16.94
CA TRP A 123 -9.89 6.37 -17.17
C TRP A 123 -9.42 7.34 -16.08
N TYR A 124 -10.33 8.18 -15.57
CA TYR A 124 -10.03 9.03 -14.42
C TYR A 124 -9.64 8.20 -13.18
N ALA A 125 -10.40 7.15 -12.86
CA ALA A 125 -10.10 6.22 -11.77
C ALA A 125 -8.75 5.51 -11.97
N TRP A 126 -8.46 5.03 -13.18
CA TRP A 126 -7.16 4.39 -13.49
C TRP A 126 -5.98 5.31 -13.23
N LYS A 127 -6.09 6.60 -13.58
CA LYS A 127 -5.03 7.59 -13.32
C LYS A 127 -4.79 7.85 -11.82
N GLY A 128 -5.70 7.44 -10.93
CA GLY A 128 -5.54 7.56 -9.49
C GLY A 128 -4.68 6.46 -8.86
N ILE A 129 -4.61 5.29 -9.51
CA ILE A 129 -3.89 4.14 -8.97
C ILE A 129 -2.38 4.39 -8.82
N PRO A 130 -1.67 4.98 -9.81
CA PRO A 130 -0.22 5.18 -9.68
C PRO A 130 0.21 6.03 -8.47
N GLU A 131 -0.62 6.98 -8.03
CA GLU A 131 -0.31 7.80 -6.85
C GLU A 131 -0.21 6.96 -5.56
N ILE A 132 -1.02 5.91 -5.47
CA ILE A 132 -1.05 4.98 -4.34
C ILE A 132 0.28 4.21 -4.24
N PHE A 133 0.88 3.87 -5.38
CA PHE A 133 2.10 3.05 -5.48
C PHE A 133 3.40 3.84 -5.61
N THR A 134 3.35 5.17 -5.76
CA THR A 134 4.54 6.03 -5.89
C THR A 134 4.90 6.78 -4.61
N CYS A 135 4.18 6.53 -3.51
CA CYS A 135 4.42 7.21 -2.25
C CYS A 135 5.69 6.70 -1.53
N ALA A 136 6.27 7.55 -0.68
CA ALA A 136 7.52 7.26 0.02
C ALA A 136 7.47 6.03 0.95
N TYR A 137 6.26 5.58 1.31
CA TYR A 137 6.06 4.37 2.12
C TYR A 137 6.79 3.16 1.53
N TRP A 138 6.76 2.99 0.21
CA TRP A 138 7.36 1.83 -0.47
C TRP A 138 8.90 1.79 -0.40
N THR A 139 9.55 2.94 -0.18
CA THR A 139 11.01 3.03 -0.02
C THR A 139 11.49 2.72 1.40
N ARG A 140 10.59 2.38 2.33
CA ARG A 140 10.95 2.12 3.73
C ARG A 140 11.60 0.74 3.86
N LEU A 141 12.80 0.73 4.43
CA LEU A 141 13.59 -0.48 4.75
C LEU A 141 12.81 -1.58 5.49
N TRP A 142 11.82 -1.22 6.31
CA TRP A 142 11.09 -2.15 7.18
C TRP A 142 9.78 -2.67 6.59
N ILE A 143 9.44 -2.27 5.37
CA ILE A 143 8.19 -2.70 4.74
C ILE A 143 8.12 -4.21 4.58
N GLN A 144 9.27 -4.91 4.51
CA GLN A 144 9.32 -6.37 4.47
C GLN A 144 8.84 -7.00 5.77
N GLN A 145 9.17 -6.46 6.94
CA GLN A 145 8.71 -7.03 8.22
C GLN A 145 7.22 -6.76 8.46
N GLU A 146 6.75 -5.55 8.11
CA GLU A 146 5.33 -5.16 8.12
C GLU A 146 4.51 -6.04 7.16
N ALA A 147 5.02 -6.18 5.94
CA ALA A 147 4.36 -6.91 4.87
C ALA A 147 4.58 -8.42 4.96
N THR A 148 5.44 -9.02 5.78
CA THR A 148 5.48 -10.50 5.90
C THR A 148 4.68 -11.03 7.10
N THR A 149 4.23 -10.14 7.98
CA THR A 149 3.46 -10.54 9.16
C THR A 149 2.04 -10.98 8.74
N PRO A 150 1.49 -12.11 9.22
CA PRO A 150 0.15 -12.59 8.81
C PRO A 150 -1.01 -11.74 9.36
N LYS A 151 -0.75 -10.51 9.82
CA LYS A 151 -1.74 -9.62 10.40
C LYS A 151 -2.47 -8.83 9.32
N PRO A 152 -3.75 -8.46 9.57
CA PRO A 152 -4.48 -7.58 8.68
C PRO A 152 -3.72 -6.26 8.59
N ILE A 153 -3.34 -5.90 7.36
CA ILE A 153 -2.73 -4.61 7.05
C ILE A 153 -3.75 -3.79 6.27
N GLN A 154 -3.89 -2.53 6.68
CA GLN A 154 -4.73 -1.56 6.01
C GLN A 154 -3.86 -0.40 5.56
N PHE A 155 -3.91 -0.13 4.27
CA PHE A 155 -3.20 0.97 3.63
C PHE A 155 -4.09 2.20 3.61
N TRP A 156 -3.57 3.32 4.10
CA TRP A 156 -4.27 4.57 4.27
C TRP A 156 -3.62 5.67 3.43
N LEU A 157 -4.39 6.33 2.56
CA LEU A 157 -3.97 7.53 1.84
C LEU A 157 -5.00 8.62 2.14
N GLY A 158 -4.67 9.51 3.07
CA GLY A 158 -5.60 10.44 3.69
C GLY A 158 -6.72 9.69 4.39
N ASP A 159 -7.96 10.06 4.08
CA ASP A 159 -9.17 9.50 4.69
C ASP A 159 -9.66 8.23 3.96
N HIS A 160 -8.91 7.77 2.96
CA HIS A 160 -9.25 6.59 2.18
C HIS A 160 -8.34 5.42 2.55
N SER A 161 -8.92 4.21 2.54
CA SER A 161 -8.15 3.00 2.82
C SER A 161 -8.57 1.79 2.00
N LEU A 162 -7.65 0.84 1.94
CA LEU A 162 -7.82 -0.49 1.37
C LEU A 162 -7.13 -1.52 2.25
N ASP A 163 -7.67 -2.74 2.26
CA ASP A 163 -7.02 -3.94 2.75
C ASP A 163 -5.97 -4.46 1.75
N ASP A 164 -5.26 -5.53 2.13
CA ASP A 164 -4.14 -6.04 1.32
C ASP A 164 -4.57 -6.66 -0.02
N GLY A 165 -5.78 -7.22 -0.10
CA GLY A 165 -6.21 -8.02 -1.25
C GLY A 165 -6.20 -7.23 -2.56
N PRO A 166 -6.88 -6.07 -2.62
CA PRO A 166 -6.84 -5.17 -3.77
C PRO A 166 -5.43 -4.67 -4.10
N PHE A 167 -4.61 -4.40 -3.08
CA PHE A 167 -3.23 -3.97 -3.25
C PHE A 167 -2.37 -5.05 -3.93
N CYS A 168 -2.45 -6.29 -3.47
CA CYS A 168 -1.74 -7.42 -4.06
C CYS A 168 -2.21 -7.67 -5.50
N THR A 169 -3.52 -7.65 -5.74
CA THR A 169 -4.11 -7.96 -7.05
C THR A 169 -3.66 -6.97 -8.13
N VAL A 170 -3.69 -5.67 -7.81
CA VAL A 170 -3.37 -4.62 -8.78
C VAL A 170 -1.87 -4.32 -8.82
N GLY A 171 -1.14 -4.52 -7.71
CA GLY A 171 0.31 -4.34 -7.65
C GLY A 171 1.05 -5.17 -8.70
N ASP A 172 0.68 -6.44 -8.85
CA ASP A 172 1.25 -7.33 -9.87
C ASP A 172 1.01 -6.84 -11.31
N TRP A 173 -0.09 -6.12 -11.55
CA TRP A 173 -0.45 -5.62 -12.88
C TRP A 173 0.32 -4.35 -13.24
N LEU A 174 0.62 -3.49 -12.26
CA LEU A 174 1.36 -2.25 -12.50
C LEU A 174 2.76 -2.50 -13.06
N ALA A 175 3.44 -3.56 -12.61
CA ALA A 175 4.71 -3.99 -13.19
C ALA A 175 4.60 -4.29 -14.69
N VAL A 176 3.49 -4.90 -15.12
CA VAL A 176 3.19 -5.16 -16.53
C VAL A 176 2.88 -3.85 -17.28
N PHE A 177 2.02 -3.00 -16.71
CA PHE A 177 1.61 -1.75 -17.34
C PHE A 177 2.77 -0.78 -17.56
N SER A 178 3.73 -0.75 -16.64
CA SER A 178 4.92 0.10 -16.75
C SER A 178 5.76 -0.19 -18.00
N ASN A 179 5.70 -1.42 -18.50
CA ASN A 179 6.47 -1.89 -19.66
C ASN A 179 5.66 -1.94 -20.97
N ASP A 180 4.36 -1.66 -20.94
CA ASP A 180 3.49 -1.75 -22.12
C ASP A 180 3.36 -0.41 -22.84
N SER A 181 3.90 -0.31 -24.06
CA SER A 181 3.98 0.93 -24.84
C SER A 181 2.63 1.54 -25.25
N ARG A 182 1.51 0.84 -25.04
CA ARG A 182 0.16 1.38 -25.32
C ARG A 182 -0.30 2.40 -24.27
N PHE A 183 0.36 2.48 -23.12
CA PHE A 183 0.04 3.47 -22.09
C PHE A 183 0.86 4.76 -22.25
N PRO A 184 0.30 5.93 -21.90
CA PRO A 184 1.02 7.20 -21.88
C PRO A 184 2.28 7.14 -21.01
N ASP A 185 3.35 7.81 -21.45
CA ASP A 185 4.65 7.82 -20.74
C ASP A 185 4.55 8.25 -19.28
N ASN A 186 3.70 9.24 -18.97
CA ASN A 186 3.48 9.68 -17.60
C ASN A 186 2.80 8.60 -16.74
N PHE A 187 1.87 7.82 -17.30
CA PHE A 187 1.26 6.69 -16.63
C PHE A 187 2.28 5.58 -16.41
N ARG A 188 3.04 5.20 -17.45
CA ARG A 188 4.08 4.16 -17.35
C ARG A 188 5.17 4.51 -16.35
N ARG A 189 5.61 5.79 -16.31
CA ARG A 189 6.55 6.30 -15.30
C ARG A 189 5.96 6.29 -13.90
N ALA A 190 4.68 6.60 -13.75
CA ALA A 190 4.01 6.54 -12.46
C ALA A 190 3.75 5.09 -12.00
N CYS A 191 3.60 4.15 -12.94
CA CYS A 191 3.63 2.71 -12.67
C CYS A 191 5.07 2.16 -12.56
N GLY A 192 6.06 3.01 -12.86
CA GLY A 192 7.47 2.67 -13.06
C GLY A 192 8.02 1.93 -11.86
N TYR A 193 7.95 0.61 -11.98
CA TYR A 193 8.41 -0.38 -11.05
C TYR A 193 9.93 -0.27 -10.97
N ASP A 194 10.47 0.12 -9.82
CA ASP A 194 11.87 -0.15 -9.52
C ASP A 194 11.93 -1.61 -9.07
N ASP A 195 12.65 -2.46 -9.81
CA ASP A 195 12.88 -3.87 -9.47
C ASP A 195 13.46 -4.07 -8.05
N LYS A 196 13.95 -2.99 -7.42
CA LYS A 196 14.46 -2.99 -6.04
C LYS A 196 13.42 -2.57 -4.99
N VAL A 197 12.29 -1.98 -5.38
CA VAL A 197 11.34 -1.30 -4.46
C VAL A 197 9.87 -1.63 -4.75
N GLY A 198 9.57 -2.50 -5.73
CA GLY A 198 8.22 -2.99 -6.02
C GLY A 198 7.48 -3.53 -4.79
N PRO A 199 6.13 -3.63 -4.80
CA PRO A 199 5.33 -3.84 -3.61
C PRO A 199 5.81 -5.13 -2.92
N VAL A 200 6.43 -4.94 -1.76
CA VAL A 200 7.01 -6.00 -0.93
C VAL A 200 5.97 -7.05 -0.51
N LEU A 201 4.70 -6.79 -0.80
CA LEU A 201 3.55 -7.68 -0.72
C LEU A 201 3.68 -8.97 -1.55
N ALA A 202 4.55 -9.02 -2.57
CA ALA A 202 4.84 -10.29 -3.27
C ALA A 202 5.34 -11.39 -2.31
N SER A 203 5.97 -11.01 -1.19
CA SER A 203 6.48 -11.94 -0.17
C SER A 203 5.44 -12.55 0.78
N ARG A 204 4.16 -12.11 0.76
CA ARG A 204 3.06 -12.75 1.54
C ARG A 204 2.52 -14.04 0.91
N THR A 205 2.95 -14.39 -0.30
CA THR A 205 2.36 -15.48 -1.10
C THR A 205 3.21 -16.77 -1.15
N THR A 206 4.34 -16.78 -0.45
CA THR A 206 5.16 -17.99 -0.24
C THR A 206 4.66 -18.79 0.95
#